data_AF-A0ABD7HWA1-F1
#
_entry.id   AF-A0ABD7HWA1-F1
#
_cell.length_a   1.000
_cell.length_b   1.000
_cell.length_c   1.000
_cell.angle_alpha   90.00
_cell.angle_beta   90.00
_cell.angle_gamma   90.00
#
_symmetry.space_group_name_H-M   'P 1'
#
loop_
_entity.id
_entity.type
_entity.pdbx_description
1 polymer ?
#
loop_
_entity_poly.entity_id
_entity_poly.type
_entity_poly.pdbx_seq_one_letter_code
_entity_poly.pdbx_strand_id
1 'polypeptide(L)'
;MSTLTDICENHYIIFFCEGRNEEDALRWLSEEEKLTLDVSSCNFDNLRKLRTRKLRTKHLQEILRNDYDKPPVLIYILDSLKETITLPREFREIPIYYIYTYPEFEILFIIHIKEWKTYNRQNPKPKASEFAQGFFDWDIKTEGSVKRVFEFEVTNLVEAAHLLKVQYNKIRDLRDKYGLYDLCH
;
A
#
# COMPACT_ATOMS: atom_id res chain seq x y z
N MET A 1 -19.88 6.36 4.63
CA MET A 1 -18.68 6.43 3.78
C MET A 1 -18.85 5.38 2.71
N SER A 2 -18.68 5.74 1.44
CA SER A 2 -18.58 4.74 0.37
C SER A 2 -17.45 3.79 0.73
N THR A 3 -17.69 2.50 0.61
CA THR A 3 -16.65 1.48 0.80
C THR A 3 -15.59 1.64 -0.30
N LEU A 4 -14.39 1.12 -0.07
CA LEU A 4 -13.35 1.11 -1.11
C LEU A 4 -13.88 0.44 -2.39
N THR A 5 -14.73 -0.57 -2.24
CA THR A 5 -15.44 -1.26 -3.32
C THR A 5 -16.32 -0.31 -4.15
N ASP A 6 -17.16 0.51 -3.51
CA ASP A 6 -18.05 1.46 -4.22
C ASP A 6 -17.26 2.47 -5.08
N ILE A 7 -16.08 2.88 -4.58
CA ILE A 7 -15.16 3.76 -5.29
C ILE A 7 -14.63 3.03 -6.53
N CYS A 8 -14.22 1.78 -6.38
CA CYS A 8 -13.58 0.99 -7.41
C CYS A 8 -14.51 0.63 -8.58
N GLU A 9 -15.82 0.50 -8.34
CA GLU A 9 -16.77 0.17 -9.42
C GLU A 9 -16.94 1.33 -10.42
N ASN A 10 -16.94 2.57 -9.93
CA ASN A 10 -17.34 3.76 -10.69
C ASN A 10 -16.17 4.63 -11.20
N HIS A 11 -14.92 4.26 -10.89
CA HIS A 11 -13.75 5.09 -11.20
C HIS A 11 -12.68 4.31 -11.95
N TYR A 12 -11.80 5.05 -12.63
CA TYR A 12 -10.54 4.54 -13.15
C TYR A 12 -9.44 4.73 -12.09
N ILE A 13 -8.86 3.64 -11.61
CA ILE A 13 -7.99 3.65 -10.43
C ILE A 13 -6.54 3.84 -10.85
N ILE A 14 -5.88 4.83 -10.26
CA ILE A 14 -4.47 5.12 -10.48
C ILE A 14 -3.73 4.86 -9.17
N PHE A 15 -2.93 3.81 -9.15
CA PHE A 15 -2.16 3.44 -7.97
C PHE A 15 -0.83 4.16 -7.87
N PHE A 16 -0.47 4.48 -6.63
CA PHE A 16 0.84 4.94 -6.23
C PHE A 16 1.31 4.17 -4.99
N CYS A 17 2.61 3.95 -4.91
CA CYS A 17 3.29 3.22 -3.85
C CYS A 17 4.50 4.06 -3.39
N GLU A 18 4.65 4.22 -2.08
CA GLU A 18 5.79 4.94 -1.51
C GLU A 18 7.10 4.18 -1.72
N GLY A 19 7.07 2.87 -1.46
CA GLY A 19 8.21 1.98 -1.53
C GLY A 19 8.10 0.86 -2.57
N ARG A 20 9.14 0.03 -2.59
CA ARG A 20 9.23 -1.17 -3.45
C ARG A 20 8.29 -2.26 -2.95
N ASN A 21 8.26 -2.51 -1.65
CA ASN A 21 7.50 -3.61 -1.08
C ASN A 21 5.99 -3.38 -1.21
N GLU A 22 5.50 -2.14 -1.12
CA GLU A 22 4.12 -1.80 -1.44
C GLU A 22 3.77 -2.12 -2.90
N GLU A 23 4.67 -1.78 -3.84
CA GLU A 23 4.48 -2.09 -5.25
C GLU A 23 4.49 -3.60 -5.51
N ASP A 24 5.48 -4.31 -4.96
CA ASP A 24 5.61 -5.76 -5.13
C ASP A 24 4.37 -6.49 -4.57
N ALA A 25 3.87 -6.06 -3.41
CA ALA A 25 2.65 -6.58 -2.83
C ALA A 25 1.41 -6.30 -3.68
N LEU A 26 1.24 -5.06 -4.14
CA LEU A 26 0.09 -4.68 -4.97
C LEU A 26 0.08 -5.46 -6.30
N ARG A 27 1.24 -5.59 -6.96
CA ARG A 27 1.37 -6.38 -8.19
C ARG A 27 1.04 -7.84 -7.92
N TRP A 28 1.58 -8.42 -6.86
CA TRP A 28 1.33 -9.82 -6.54
C TRP A 28 -0.14 -10.09 -6.21
N LEU A 29 -0.78 -9.22 -5.42
CA LEU A 29 -2.22 -9.32 -5.16
C LEU A 29 -3.04 -9.24 -6.45
N SER A 30 -2.62 -8.41 -7.40
CA SER A 30 -3.27 -8.32 -8.72
C SER A 30 -3.06 -9.58 -9.56
N GLU A 31 -1.84 -10.13 -9.57
CA GLU A 31 -1.47 -11.34 -10.33
C GLU A 31 -2.25 -12.57 -9.85
N GLU A 32 -2.55 -12.64 -8.55
CA GLU A 32 -3.25 -13.76 -7.92
C GLU A 32 -4.76 -13.52 -7.75
N GLU A 33 -5.30 -12.51 -8.44
CA GLU A 33 -6.73 -12.16 -8.41
C GLU A 33 -7.28 -11.95 -6.98
N LYS A 34 -6.46 -11.39 -6.09
CA LYS A 34 -6.82 -11.11 -4.69
C LYS A 34 -7.29 -9.69 -4.46
N LEU A 35 -7.27 -8.82 -5.46
CA LEU A 35 -7.75 -7.45 -5.31
C LEU A 35 -9.27 -7.38 -5.43
N THR A 36 -9.91 -6.56 -4.58
CA THR A 36 -11.37 -6.34 -4.57
C THR A 36 -11.92 -5.56 -5.76
N LEU A 37 -11.02 -5.03 -6.57
CA LEU A 37 -11.26 -4.05 -7.62
C LEU A 37 -11.04 -4.68 -8.99
N ASP A 38 -11.83 -4.21 -9.96
CA ASP A 38 -11.68 -4.58 -11.35
C ASP A 38 -10.33 -4.09 -11.90
N VAL A 39 -9.40 -5.02 -12.06
CA VAL A 39 -8.04 -4.79 -12.54
C VAL A 39 -8.04 -4.15 -13.94
N SER A 40 -9.07 -4.38 -14.77
CA SER A 40 -9.19 -3.74 -16.09
C SER A 40 -9.42 -2.23 -16.00
N SER A 41 -9.99 -1.76 -14.89
CA SER A 41 -10.19 -0.34 -14.58
C SER A 41 -9.02 0.27 -13.78
N CYS A 42 -7.83 -0.35 -13.81
CA CYS A 42 -6.68 0.05 -12.99
C CYS A 42 -5.42 0.36 -13.82
N ASN A 43 -4.61 1.30 -13.32
CA ASN A 43 -3.29 1.62 -13.86
C ASN A 43 -2.19 1.28 -12.85
N PHE A 44 -1.27 0.37 -13.24
CA PHE A 44 -0.10 -0.04 -12.47
C PHE A 44 1.24 0.47 -13.07
N ASP A 45 1.20 1.38 -14.04
CA ASP A 45 2.40 1.91 -14.71
C ASP A 45 3.06 3.05 -13.92
N ASN A 46 2.32 3.62 -12.97
CA ASN A 46 2.69 4.86 -12.29
C ASN A 46 3.11 4.67 -10.83
N LEU A 47 3.18 3.42 -10.34
CA LEU A 47 3.29 3.07 -8.92
C LEU A 47 4.31 3.92 -8.15
N ARG A 48 5.56 4.00 -8.58
CA ARG A 48 6.60 4.79 -7.86
C ARG A 48 6.86 6.20 -8.41
N LYS A 49 6.02 6.73 -9.30
CA LYS A 49 6.30 8.01 -9.98
C LYS A 49 6.18 9.25 -9.09
N LEU A 50 5.61 9.15 -7.89
CA LEU A 50 5.41 10.29 -6.98
C LEU A 50 6.49 10.44 -5.90
N ARG A 51 7.60 9.70 -6.00
CA ARG A 51 8.64 9.59 -4.96
C ARG A 51 9.36 10.91 -4.61
N THR A 52 9.36 11.90 -5.51
CA THR A 52 9.91 13.24 -5.20
C THR A 52 8.88 14.33 -5.46
N ARG A 53 8.85 15.34 -4.58
CA ARG A 53 7.91 16.48 -4.71
C ARG A 53 7.99 17.19 -6.06
N LYS A 54 9.19 17.35 -6.62
CA LYS A 54 9.40 18.06 -7.89
C LYS A 54 8.86 17.27 -9.09
N LEU A 55 8.95 15.95 -9.06
CA LEU A 55 8.40 15.08 -10.12
C LEU A 55 6.90 14.83 -9.94
N ARG A 56 6.40 14.86 -8.69
CA ARG A 56 5.00 14.58 -8.34
C ARG A 56 4.03 15.45 -9.15
N THR A 57 4.21 16.77 -9.19
CA THR A 57 3.30 17.66 -9.93
C THR A 57 3.30 17.39 -11.43
N LYS A 58 4.48 17.22 -12.04
CA LYS A 58 4.60 16.96 -13.48
C LYS A 58 3.96 15.62 -13.86
N HIS A 59 4.31 14.55 -13.15
CA HIS A 59 3.75 13.23 -13.42
C HIS A 59 2.24 13.19 -13.18
N LEU A 60 1.75 13.85 -12.12
CA LEU A 60 0.31 13.96 -11.90
C LEU A 60 -0.38 14.69 -13.06
N GLN A 61 0.19 15.78 -13.58
CA GLN A 61 -0.40 16.44 -14.75
C GLN A 61 -0.40 15.54 -15.98
N GLU A 62 0.67 14.80 -16.24
CA GLU A 62 0.74 13.89 -17.39
C GLU A 62 -0.29 12.75 -17.27
N ILE A 63 -0.38 12.13 -16.10
CA ILE A 63 -1.28 11.01 -15.84
C ILE A 63 -2.75 11.46 -15.88
N LEU A 64 -3.08 12.60 -15.27
CA LEU A 64 -4.46 13.04 -15.10
C LEU A 64 -5.03 13.74 -16.35
N ARG A 65 -4.21 14.00 -17.37
CA ARG A 65 -4.65 14.51 -18.69
C ARG A 65 -5.03 13.41 -19.67
N ASN A 66 -4.74 12.15 -19.35
CA ASN A 66 -5.20 11.04 -20.16
C ASN A 66 -6.73 10.98 -20.13
N ASP A 67 -7.31 10.60 -21.26
CA ASP A 67 -8.73 10.35 -21.38
C ASP A 67 -9.01 8.93 -20.87
N TYR A 68 -9.76 8.82 -19.78
CA TYR A 68 -10.11 7.56 -19.14
C TYR A 68 -11.63 7.32 -19.29
N ASP A 69 -12.02 6.06 -19.53
CA ASP A 69 -13.43 5.69 -19.70
C ASP A 69 -14.30 5.94 -18.45
N LYS A 70 -13.66 6.11 -17.29
CA LYS A 70 -14.29 6.44 -16.01
C LYS A 70 -13.54 7.61 -15.35
N PRO A 71 -14.20 8.40 -14.48
CA PRO A 71 -13.53 9.43 -13.71
C PRO A 71 -12.35 8.86 -12.93
N PRO A 72 -11.15 9.48 -13.00
CA PRO A 72 -9.99 8.96 -12.31
C PRO A 72 -10.12 9.09 -10.78
N VAL A 73 -9.48 8.19 -10.06
CA VAL A 73 -9.26 8.25 -8.60
C VAL A 73 -7.83 7.84 -8.28
N LEU A 74 -7.22 8.45 -7.27
CA LEU A 74 -5.88 8.07 -6.83
C LEU A 74 -5.98 7.18 -5.59
N ILE A 75 -5.26 6.06 -5.60
CA ILE A 75 -5.01 5.24 -4.40
C ILE A 75 -3.52 5.27 -4.11
N TYR A 76 -3.15 5.81 -2.95
CA TYR A 76 -1.76 5.89 -2.52
C TYR A 76 -1.49 4.95 -1.35
N ILE A 77 -0.62 3.96 -1.57
CA ILE A 77 -0.13 3.03 -0.55
C ILE A 77 1.17 3.58 0.06
N LEU A 78 1.16 3.81 1.37
CA LEU A 78 2.23 4.54 2.06
C LEU A 78 2.39 4.15 3.53
N ASP A 79 3.59 4.32 4.07
CA ASP A 79 3.91 4.01 5.47
C ASP A 79 3.67 5.22 6.40
N SER A 80 3.65 6.43 5.86
CA SER A 80 3.61 7.67 6.63
C SER A 80 2.21 8.24 6.83
N LEU A 81 1.82 8.44 8.10
CA LEU A 81 0.56 9.11 8.46
C LEU A 81 0.55 10.62 8.19
N LYS A 82 1.72 11.21 7.96
CA LYS A 82 1.87 12.67 7.75
C LYS A 82 1.96 13.04 6.28
N GLU A 83 2.28 12.07 5.43
CA GLU A 83 2.43 12.32 4.01
C GLU A 83 1.07 12.56 3.36
N THR A 84 1.01 13.63 2.56
CA THR A 84 -0.15 13.97 1.74
C THR A 84 0.30 14.37 0.34
N ILE A 85 -0.55 14.09 -0.64
CA ILE A 85 -0.39 14.55 -2.02
C ILE A 85 -1.22 15.82 -2.21
N THR A 86 -0.59 16.86 -2.76
CA THR A 86 -1.30 18.05 -3.24
C THR A 86 -1.43 17.97 -4.75
N LEU A 87 -2.66 17.95 -5.25
CA LEU A 87 -2.93 17.94 -6.69
C LEU A 87 -2.74 19.33 -7.31
N PRO A 88 -2.34 19.39 -8.60
CA PRO A 88 -2.39 20.62 -9.38
C PRO A 88 -3.79 21.24 -9.36
N ARG A 89 -3.89 22.56 -9.52
CA ARG A 89 -5.16 23.30 -9.39
C ARG A 89 -6.28 22.74 -10.27
N GLU A 90 -5.96 22.35 -11.50
CA GLU A 90 -6.92 21.82 -12.49
C GLU A 90 -7.48 20.44 -12.12
N PHE A 91 -6.86 19.73 -11.16
CA PHE A 91 -7.21 18.36 -10.76
C PHE A 91 -7.64 18.24 -9.30
N ARG A 92 -7.89 19.34 -8.60
CA ARG A 92 -8.17 19.33 -7.15
C ARG A 92 -9.41 18.54 -6.73
N GLU A 93 -10.37 18.39 -7.63
CA GLU A 93 -11.61 17.64 -7.38
C GLU A 93 -11.41 16.12 -7.44
N ILE A 94 -10.27 15.65 -7.96
CA ILE A 94 -10.00 14.22 -8.09
C ILE A 94 -9.77 13.62 -6.69
N PRO A 95 -10.54 12.60 -6.28
CA PRO A 95 -10.41 12.01 -4.96
C PRO A 95 -9.08 11.26 -4.79
N ILE A 96 -8.54 11.30 -3.57
CA ILE A 96 -7.34 10.57 -3.17
C ILE A 96 -7.66 9.73 -1.94
N TYR A 97 -7.42 8.42 -2.04
CA TYR A 97 -7.54 7.48 -0.94
C TYR A 97 -6.16 7.00 -0.52
N TYR A 98 -5.95 6.91 0.80
CA TYR A 98 -4.68 6.51 1.38
C TYR A 98 -4.84 5.12 2.01
N ILE A 99 -3.95 4.20 1.63
CA ILE A 99 -3.87 2.84 2.14
C ILE A 99 -2.59 2.74 2.97
N TYR A 100 -2.72 2.57 4.28
CA TYR A 100 -1.58 2.66 5.18
C TYR A 100 -0.91 1.30 5.40
N THR A 101 0.41 1.31 5.31
CA THR A 101 1.34 0.23 5.69
C THR A 101 2.17 0.64 6.91
N TYR A 102 1.66 1.58 7.71
CA TYR A 102 2.29 2.12 8.92
C TYR A 102 2.69 1.02 9.95
N PRO A 103 3.86 1.14 10.61
CA PRO A 103 4.86 2.21 10.47
C PRO A 103 5.80 2.05 9.27
N GLU A 104 5.93 0.83 8.73
CA GLU A 104 6.70 0.45 7.52
C GLU A 104 6.05 -0.84 6.99
N PHE A 105 6.11 -1.09 5.68
CA PHE A 105 5.57 -2.32 5.08
C PHE A 105 6.10 -3.60 5.75
N GLU A 106 7.37 -3.61 6.16
CA GLU A 106 8.04 -4.76 6.79
C GLU A 106 7.35 -5.23 8.07
N ILE A 107 6.43 -4.44 8.62
CA ILE A 107 5.57 -4.90 9.72
C ILE A 107 4.76 -6.14 9.35
N LEU A 108 4.38 -6.28 8.09
CA LEU A 108 3.71 -7.47 7.56
C LEU A 108 4.64 -8.69 7.57
N PHE A 109 5.94 -8.50 7.29
CA PHE A 109 6.94 -9.56 7.41
C PHE A 109 7.07 -10.03 8.85
N ILE A 110 7.16 -9.09 9.81
CA ILE A 110 7.24 -9.38 11.24
C ILE A 110 6.01 -10.18 11.73
N ILE A 111 4.82 -9.83 11.23
CA ILE A 111 3.59 -10.57 11.54
C ILE A 111 3.67 -11.99 10.99
N HIS A 112 4.07 -12.15 9.73
CA HIS A 112 4.17 -13.45 9.06
C HIS A 112 5.15 -14.41 9.75
N ILE A 113 6.34 -13.92 10.10
CA ILE A 113 7.36 -14.71 10.82
C ILE A 113 7.04 -14.88 12.32
N LYS A 114 5.85 -14.46 12.77
CA LYS A 114 5.31 -14.62 14.13
C LYS A 114 6.08 -13.87 15.23
N GLU A 115 6.83 -12.83 14.86
CA GLU A 115 7.68 -12.06 15.78
C GLU A 115 7.06 -10.74 16.25
N TRP A 116 5.80 -10.48 15.92
CA TRP A 116 5.06 -9.28 16.32
C TRP A 116 5.12 -9.00 17.84
N LYS A 117 4.99 -10.04 18.67
CA LYS A 117 5.05 -9.88 20.14
C LYS A 117 6.45 -9.50 20.61
N THR A 118 7.49 -10.12 20.04
CA THR A 118 8.89 -9.83 20.34
C THR A 118 9.24 -8.41 19.95
N TYR A 119 8.92 -8.02 18.71
CA TYR A 119 9.11 -6.66 18.19
C TYR A 119 8.46 -5.61 19.09
N ASN A 120 7.22 -5.85 19.56
CA ASN A 120 6.52 -4.89 20.41
C ASN A 120 7.06 -4.76 21.84
N ARG A 121 7.84 -5.74 22.32
CA ARG A 121 8.48 -5.70 23.64
C ARG A 121 9.85 -5.00 23.63
N GLN A 122 10.43 -4.76 22.46
CA GLN A 122 11.72 -4.09 22.33
C GLN A 122 11.65 -2.64 22.84
N ASN A 123 12.66 -2.24 23.61
CA ASN A 123 12.83 -0.88 24.09
C ASN A 123 14.34 -0.51 24.15
N PRO A 124 14.83 0.42 23.31
CA PRO A 124 14.09 1.19 22.30
C PRO A 124 13.51 0.28 21.20
N LYS A 125 12.37 0.68 20.64
CA LYS A 125 11.77 -0.05 19.52
C LYS A 125 12.61 0.19 18.25
N PRO A 126 13.18 -0.85 17.62
CA PRO A 126 13.92 -0.71 16.38
C PRO A 126 12.97 -0.37 15.22
N LYS A 127 13.53 0.03 14.07
CA LYS A 127 12.74 0.11 12.84
C LYS A 127 12.23 -1.28 12.45
N ALA A 128 11.05 -1.35 11.84
CA ALA A 128 10.49 -2.63 11.44
C ALA A 128 11.36 -3.29 10.38
N SER A 129 11.91 -2.53 9.43
CA SER A 129 12.84 -3.09 8.45
C SER A 129 14.15 -3.60 9.04
N GLU A 130 14.72 -2.91 10.03
CA GLU A 130 15.93 -3.37 10.73
C GLU A 130 15.67 -4.67 11.52
N PHE A 131 14.53 -4.74 12.22
CA PHE A 131 14.15 -5.94 12.96
C PHE A 131 13.87 -7.12 12.02
N ALA A 132 13.09 -6.91 10.96
CA ALA A 132 12.75 -7.96 9.99
C ALA A 132 14.01 -8.49 9.27
N GLN A 133 14.93 -7.60 8.85
CA GLN A 133 16.16 -7.99 8.15
C GLN A 133 17.01 -8.99 8.95
N GLY A 134 16.98 -8.95 10.29
CA GLY A 134 17.71 -9.90 11.14
C GLY A 134 17.29 -11.36 11.00
N PHE A 135 16.15 -11.64 10.36
CA PHE A 135 15.64 -12.99 10.12
C PHE A 135 15.98 -13.54 8.72
N PHE A 136 16.61 -12.73 7.86
CA PHE A 136 16.90 -13.08 6.48
C PHE A 136 18.37 -12.79 6.16
N ASP A 137 19.03 -13.72 5.44
CA ASP A 137 20.41 -13.59 4.97
C ASP A 137 20.52 -12.84 3.63
N TRP A 138 19.43 -12.24 3.17
CA TRP A 138 19.29 -11.50 1.92
C TRP A 138 18.51 -10.19 2.13
N ASP A 139 18.70 -9.21 1.26
CA ASP A 139 18.08 -7.88 1.40
C ASP A 139 16.56 -7.91 1.10
N ILE A 140 15.76 -7.69 2.15
CA ILE A 140 14.29 -7.71 2.11
C ILE A 140 13.65 -6.52 1.39
N LYS A 141 14.46 -5.59 0.87
CA LYS A 141 14.01 -4.42 0.10
C LYS A 141 14.25 -4.58 -1.40
N THR A 142 14.72 -5.74 -1.84
CA THR A 142 14.92 -6.07 -3.26
C THR A 142 13.62 -6.47 -3.95
N GLU A 143 13.60 -6.44 -5.27
CA GLU A 143 12.41 -6.86 -6.03
C GLU A 143 12.11 -8.36 -5.84
N GLY A 144 10.84 -8.68 -5.61
CA GLY A 144 10.39 -10.04 -5.31
C GLY A 144 10.53 -10.44 -3.85
N SER A 145 11.02 -9.54 -2.99
CA SER A 145 11.19 -9.82 -1.55
C SER A 145 9.88 -10.22 -0.89
N VAL A 146 8.78 -9.52 -1.21
CA VAL A 146 7.46 -9.81 -0.64
C VAL A 146 7.07 -11.27 -0.89
N LYS A 147 7.10 -11.72 -2.16
CA LYS A 147 6.80 -13.11 -2.52
C LYS A 147 7.66 -14.09 -1.72
N ARG A 148 8.97 -13.83 -1.64
CA ARG A 148 9.91 -14.71 -0.94
C ARG A 148 9.67 -14.76 0.56
N VAL A 149 9.37 -13.64 1.22
CA VAL A 149 9.05 -13.63 2.66
C VAL A 149 7.79 -14.43 2.93
N PHE A 150 6.76 -14.27 2.11
CA PHE A 150 5.47 -14.95 2.26
C PHE A 150 5.42 -16.33 1.60
N GLU A 151 6.58 -16.91 1.31
CA GLU A 151 6.72 -18.29 0.82
C GLU A 151 5.98 -18.56 -0.50
N PHE A 152 5.81 -17.53 -1.34
CA PHE A 152 5.05 -17.58 -2.59
C PHE A 152 3.58 -17.96 -2.42
N GLU A 153 3.04 -17.83 -1.21
CA GLU A 153 1.63 -18.07 -0.89
C GLU A 153 0.93 -16.73 -0.58
N VAL A 154 0.17 -16.21 -1.54
CA VAL A 154 -0.46 -14.87 -1.41
C VAL A 154 -1.44 -14.78 -0.24
N THR A 155 -2.04 -15.90 0.15
CA THR A 155 -2.93 -16.00 1.31
C THR A 155 -2.21 -15.62 2.61
N ASN A 156 -0.91 -15.90 2.73
CA ASN A 156 -0.11 -15.50 3.87
C ASN A 156 0.04 -13.97 3.97
N LEU A 157 0.17 -13.30 2.82
CA LEU A 157 0.19 -11.82 2.75
C LEU A 157 -1.17 -11.24 3.16
N VAL A 158 -2.27 -11.79 2.63
CA VAL A 158 -3.63 -11.37 2.97
C VAL A 158 -3.91 -11.56 4.46
N GLU A 159 -3.51 -12.69 5.05
CA GLU A 159 -3.64 -12.96 6.48
C GLU A 159 -2.83 -11.95 7.32
N ALA A 160 -1.57 -11.69 6.96
CA ALA A 160 -0.76 -10.69 7.66
C ALA A 160 -1.37 -9.29 7.57
N ALA A 161 -1.90 -8.91 6.41
CA ALA A 161 -2.60 -7.65 6.21
C ALA A 161 -3.87 -7.55 7.08
N HIS A 162 -4.65 -8.63 7.16
CA HIS A 162 -5.82 -8.70 8.03
C HIS A 162 -5.44 -8.53 9.51
N LEU A 163 -4.42 -9.26 9.96
CA LEU A 163 -3.92 -9.17 11.34
C LEU A 163 -3.43 -7.75 11.68
N LEU A 164 -2.76 -7.08 10.74
CA LEU A 164 -2.34 -5.70 10.90
C LEU A 164 -3.55 -4.76 11.01
N LYS A 165 -4.55 -4.91 10.13
CA LYS A 165 -5.79 -4.12 10.17
C LYS A 165 -6.52 -4.28 11.51
N VAL A 166 -6.57 -5.49 12.07
CA VAL A 166 -7.12 -5.74 13.40
C VAL A 166 -6.34 -4.97 14.50
N GLN A 167 -5.02 -4.81 14.36
CA GLN A 167 -4.26 -3.96 15.29
C GLN A 167 -4.54 -2.48 15.09
N TYR A 168 -4.70 -2.01 13.85
CA TYR A 168 -5.03 -0.61 13.55
C TYR A 168 -6.32 -0.17 14.23
N ASN A 169 -7.34 -1.03 14.29
CA ASN A 169 -8.60 -0.73 14.96
C ASN A 169 -8.43 -0.38 16.47
N LYS A 170 -7.32 -0.81 17.08
CA LYS A 170 -6.97 -0.52 18.48
C LYS A 170 -6.21 0.79 18.66
N ILE A 171 -5.69 1.37 17.57
CA ILE A 171 -4.90 2.60 17.58
C ILE A 171 -5.78 3.74 17.08
N ARG A 172 -6.00 4.76 17.94
CA ARG A 172 -6.95 5.86 17.67
C ARG A 172 -6.73 6.50 16.29
N ASP A 173 -5.49 6.79 15.94
CA ASP A 173 -5.16 7.55 14.73
C ASP A 173 -5.21 6.69 13.44
N LEU A 174 -5.39 5.37 13.58
CA LEU A 174 -5.43 4.39 12.49
C LEU A 174 -6.78 3.69 12.33
N ARG A 175 -7.65 3.74 13.34
CA ARG A 175 -8.90 2.97 13.39
C ARG A 175 -9.79 3.15 12.16
N ASP A 176 -9.91 4.38 11.68
CA ASP A 176 -10.78 4.73 10.55
C ASP A 176 -10.01 4.85 9.22
N LYS A 177 -8.76 4.36 9.19
CA LYS A 177 -7.90 4.41 8.00
C LYS A 177 -7.96 3.09 7.24
N TYR A 178 -7.86 3.17 5.92
CA TYR A 178 -7.68 1.98 5.09
C TYR A 178 -6.26 1.42 5.28
N GLY A 179 -6.14 0.11 5.34
CA GLY A 179 -4.88 -0.64 5.28
C GLY A 179 -4.90 -1.60 4.10
N LEU A 180 -3.79 -2.29 3.85
CA LEU A 180 -3.63 -3.17 2.70
C LEU A 180 -4.76 -4.21 2.57
N TYR A 181 -5.28 -4.70 3.69
CA TYR A 181 -6.37 -5.68 3.71
C TYR A 181 -7.67 -5.15 3.09
N ASP A 182 -7.93 -3.84 3.15
CA ASP A 182 -9.15 -3.26 2.57
C ASP A 182 -9.15 -3.31 1.02
N LEU A 183 -8.00 -3.61 0.39
CA LEU A 183 -7.89 -3.90 -1.04
C LEU A 183 -8.09 -5.38 -1.39
N CYS A 184 -8.20 -6.27 -0.40
CA CYS A 184 -8.13 -7.72 -0.61
C CYS A 184 -9.50 -8.42 -0.52
N HIS A 185 -9.70 -9.46 -1.33
CA HIS A 185 -10.84 -10.40 -1.29
C HIS A 185 -10.63 -11.55 -0.29
#